data_AF-A0A7K2PCV9-F1
#
_entry.id   AF-A0A7K2PCV9-F1
#
_cell.length_a   1.000
_cell.length_b   1.000
_cell.length_c   1.000
_cell.angle_alpha   90.00
_cell.angle_beta   90.00
_cell.angle_gamma   90.00
#
_symmetry.space_group_name_H-M   'P 1'
#
loop_
_entity.id
_entity.type
_entity.pdbx_description
1 polymer ?
#
loop_
_entity_poly.entity_id
_entity_poly.type
_entity_poly.pdbx_seq_one_letter_code
_entity_poly.pdbx_strand_id
1 'polypeptide(L)'
;MSEKFEPTKKGARDLTRYLDRRGKGTTVYTVAEGRDWGIGSERVYNKHTFTGRSWGSANWTTGHYSPTTLLSNCGTVYTEPPRGARYLGDRAPQVAGPLGNDDYDGLLDEDELRGLEKQARQASNPKTRRRPGIWRV
;
A
#
# COMPACT_ATOMS: atom_id res chain seq x y z
N MET A 1 -23.20 10.84 3.80
CA MET A 1 -22.52 10.85 2.48
C MET A 1 -21.22 11.61 2.66
N SER A 2 -20.08 11.03 2.28
CA SER A 2 -18.80 11.73 2.32
C SER A 2 -18.86 12.95 1.39
N GLU A 3 -18.47 14.11 1.90
CA GLU A 3 -18.39 15.34 1.11
C GLU A 3 -17.14 15.27 0.22
N LYS A 4 -17.27 15.72 -1.04
CA LYS A 4 -16.18 15.72 -2.02
C LYS A 4 -15.98 17.12 -2.60
N PHE A 5 -14.73 17.44 -2.90
CA PHE A 5 -14.32 18.70 -3.52
C PHE A 5 -13.61 18.39 -4.83
N GLU A 6 -14.13 18.92 -5.93
CA GLU A 6 -13.63 18.65 -7.29
C GLU A 6 -12.55 19.67 -7.68
N PRO A 7 -11.65 19.34 -8.62
CA PRO A 7 -10.53 20.18 -9.03
C PRO A 7 -10.97 21.38 -9.91
N THR A 8 -11.78 22.25 -9.32
CA THR A 8 -12.32 23.45 -9.94
C THR A 8 -12.07 24.65 -9.02
N LYS A 9 -12.15 25.87 -9.57
CA LYS A 9 -12.06 27.11 -8.75
C LYS A 9 -13.10 27.13 -7.63
N LYS A 10 -14.30 26.61 -7.89
CA LYS A 10 -15.37 26.49 -6.89
C LYS A 10 -14.98 25.48 -5.81
N GLY A 11 -14.52 24.29 -6.20
CA GLY A 11 -14.10 23.24 -5.27
C GLY A 11 -12.95 23.67 -4.36
N ALA A 12 -11.97 24.43 -4.87
CA ALA A 12 -10.89 24.99 -4.06
C ALA A 12 -11.41 25.96 -2.99
N ARG A 13 -12.33 26.86 -3.36
CA ARG A 13 -12.96 27.78 -2.41
C ARG A 13 -13.80 27.05 -1.36
N ASP A 14 -14.53 26.02 -1.77
CA ASP A 14 -15.38 25.24 -0.86
C ASP A 14 -14.52 24.41 0.11
N LEU A 15 -13.42 23.83 -0.37
CA LEU A 15 -12.44 23.14 0.47
C LEU A 15 -11.77 24.11 1.48
N THR A 16 -11.38 25.31 1.06
CA THR A 16 -10.83 26.31 1.98
C THR A 16 -11.82 26.65 3.10
N ARG A 17 -13.10 26.90 2.76
CA ARG A 17 -14.15 27.16 3.75
C ARG A 17 -14.38 25.97 4.69
N TYR A 18 -14.32 24.74 4.15
CA TYR A 18 -14.41 23.54 4.96
C TYR A 18 -13.28 23.48 6.00
N LEU A 19 -12.05 23.72 5.57
CA LEU A 19 -10.86 23.70 6.43
C LEU A 19 -10.88 24.85 7.45
N ASP A 20 -11.35 26.04 7.08
CA ASP A 20 -11.49 27.15 8.02
C ASP A 20 -12.50 26.87 9.15
N ARG A 21 -13.59 26.16 8.84
CA ARG A 21 -14.57 25.74 9.87
C ARG A 21 -14.06 24.65 10.80
N ARG A 22 -13.25 23.72 10.28
CA ARG A 22 -12.74 22.58 11.06
C ARG A 22 -11.45 22.90 11.82
N GLY A 23 -10.61 23.75 11.26
CA GLY A 23 -9.36 24.21 11.87
C GLY A 23 -8.20 23.21 11.75
N LYS A 24 -7.26 23.34 12.67
CA LYS A 24 -6.00 22.57 12.71
C LYS A 24 -6.27 21.08 12.93
N GLY A 25 -5.50 20.23 12.24
CA GLY A 25 -5.58 18.78 12.38
C GLY A 25 -6.62 18.14 11.47
N THR A 26 -7.33 18.93 10.66
CA THR A 26 -8.29 18.41 9.68
C THR A 26 -7.57 17.53 8.67
N THR A 27 -8.03 16.29 8.53
CA THR A 27 -7.51 15.33 7.55
C THR A 27 -8.51 15.13 6.43
N VAL A 28 -8.01 15.13 5.19
CA VAL A 28 -8.78 14.84 3.98
C VAL A 28 -8.06 13.78 3.14
N TYR A 29 -8.75 13.22 2.16
CA TYR A 29 -8.31 12.04 1.42
C TYR A 29 -8.34 12.29 -0.08
N THR A 30 -7.37 11.74 -0.81
CA THR A 30 -7.35 11.76 -2.29
C THR A 30 -7.18 10.35 -2.80
N VAL A 31 -7.85 9.99 -3.90
CA VAL A 31 -7.77 8.66 -4.52
C VAL A 31 -6.87 8.71 -5.74
N ALA A 32 -6.08 7.65 -5.94
CA ALA A 32 -5.43 7.37 -7.20
C ALA A 32 -5.84 5.99 -7.71
N GLU A 33 -6.06 5.90 -9.03
CA GLU A 33 -6.57 4.71 -9.72
C GLU A 33 -5.72 4.41 -10.96
N GLY A 34 -5.76 3.17 -11.44
CA GLY A 34 -5.19 2.80 -12.75
C GLY A 34 -3.66 2.71 -12.81
N ARG A 35 -2.99 2.68 -11.65
CA ARG A 35 -1.54 2.45 -11.54
C ARG A 35 -1.30 1.17 -10.74
N ASP A 36 -0.31 0.38 -11.15
CA ASP A 36 0.21 -0.68 -10.30
C ASP A 36 1.04 -0.05 -9.16
N TRP A 37 0.51 -0.16 -7.95
CA TRP A 37 1.13 0.35 -6.73
C TRP A 37 1.99 -0.72 -6.02
N GLY A 38 2.06 -1.94 -6.54
CA GLY A 38 2.77 -3.06 -5.91
C GLY A 38 2.14 -3.54 -4.59
N ILE A 39 0.90 -3.13 -4.31
CA ILE A 39 0.17 -3.46 -3.07
C ILE A 39 -1.11 -4.28 -3.32
N GLY A 40 -1.29 -4.80 -4.54
CA GLY A 40 -2.41 -5.66 -4.91
C GLY A 40 -3.79 -4.98 -4.83
N SER A 41 -3.83 -3.64 -4.86
CA SER A 41 -5.07 -2.85 -4.83
C SER A 41 -5.14 -1.96 -6.06
N GLU A 42 -6.23 -2.06 -6.81
CA GLU A 42 -6.49 -1.24 -8.01
C GLU A 42 -6.73 0.25 -7.66
N ARG A 43 -7.22 0.49 -6.43
CA ARG A 43 -7.54 1.82 -5.91
C ARG A 43 -6.84 2.05 -4.58
N VAL A 44 -6.09 3.15 -4.51
CA VAL A 44 -5.37 3.56 -3.30
C VAL A 44 -5.73 4.97 -2.93
N TYR A 45 -5.60 5.31 -1.65
CA TYR A 45 -5.82 6.67 -1.17
C TYR A 45 -4.63 7.21 -0.37
N ASN A 46 -4.45 8.52 -0.41
CA ASN A 46 -3.52 9.27 0.42
C ASN A 46 -4.25 10.09 1.48
N LYS A 47 -3.57 10.32 2.61
CA LYS A 47 -4.05 11.16 3.72
C LYS A 47 -3.32 12.48 3.70
N HIS A 48 -4.07 13.57 3.83
CA HIS A 48 -3.54 14.93 3.84
C HIS A 48 -4.03 15.64 5.09
N THR A 49 -3.14 15.87 6.06
CA THR A 49 -3.48 16.53 7.32
C THR A 49 -3.02 17.98 7.32
N PHE A 50 -3.95 18.91 7.51
CA PHE A 50 -3.69 20.33 7.55
C PHE A 50 -3.29 20.76 8.97
N THR A 51 -2.00 20.99 9.17
CA THR A 51 -1.42 21.22 10.51
C THR A 51 -1.00 22.66 10.76
N GLY A 52 -0.87 23.48 9.72
CA GLY A 52 -0.41 24.86 9.82
C GLY A 52 -1.10 25.78 8.82
N ARG A 53 -0.76 27.07 8.87
CA ARG A 53 -1.16 28.07 7.88
C ARG A 53 0.05 28.56 7.11
N SER A 54 -0.11 28.79 5.82
CA SER A 54 0.93 29.39 4.98
C SER A 54 1.17 30.84 5.37
N TRP A 55 2.44 31.25 5.37
CA TRP A 55 2.80 32.65 5.52
C TRP A 55 2.44 33.40 4.22
N GLY A 56 1.65 34.48 4.32
CA GLY A 56 1.20 35.30 3.19
C GLY A 56 -0.26 35.04 2.77
N SER A 57 -0.67 33.80 2.51
CA SER A 57 -2.05 33.52 2.07
C SER A 57 -3.01 33.17 3.21
N ALA A 58 -2.49 32.96 4.43
CA ALA A 58 -3.23 32.54 5.62
C ALA A 58 -4.10 31.27 5.43
N ASN A 59 -3.90 30.51 4.36
CA ASN A 59 -4.66 29.30 4.09
C ASN A 59 -4.09 28.14 4.93
N TRP A 60 -4.95 27.23 5.36
CA TRP A 60 -4.50 25.96 5.91
C TRP A 60 -3.61 25.23 4.89
N THR A 61 -2.50 24.66 5.37
CA THR A 61 -1.56 23.86 4.56
C THR A 61 -1.22 22.55 5.26
N THR A 62 -0.92 21.53 4.46
CA THR A 62 -0.32 20.26 4.91
C THR A 62 1.19 20.35 5.12
N GLY A 63 1.79 21.53 4.88
CA GLY A 63 3.24 21.73 4.79
C GLY A 63 3.75 21.71 3.35
N HIS A 64 3.07 20.98 2.47
CA HIS A 64 3.42 20.87 1.04
C HIS A 64 2.28 21.31 0.11
N TYR A 65 1.02 21.18 0.55
CA TYR A 65 -0.14 21.51 -0.24
C TYR A 65 -1.03 22.56 0.44
N SER A 66 -1.38 23.58 -0.34
CA SER A 66 -2.56 24.42 -0.12
C SER A 66 -3.80 23.69 -0.65
N PRO A 67 -5.03 24.13 -0.31
CA PRO A 67 -6.25 23.52 -0.82
C PRO A 67 -6.32 23.51 -2.36
N THR A 68 -5.89 24.61 -2.98
CA THR A 68 -5.83 24.75 -4.43
C THR A 68 -4.81 23.80 -5.06
N THR A 69 -3.60 23.73 -4.51
CA THR A 69 -2.54 22.87 -5.05
C THR A 69 -2.79 21.39 -4.79
N LEU A 70 -3.48 21.05 -3.70
CA LEU A 70 -3.94 19.69 -3.45
C LEU A 70 -4.90 19.23 -4.54
N LEU A 71 -5.92 20.03 -4.84
CA LEU A 71 -6.90 19.70 -5.87
C LEU A 71 -6.29 19.65 -7.26
N SER A 72 -5.39 20.59 -7.61
CA SER A 72 -4.75 20.60 -8.93
C SER A 72 -3.84 19.40 -9.16
N ASN A 73 -3.12 18.96 -8.12
CA ASN A 73 -2.08 17.93 -8.27
C ASN A 73 -2.58 16.52 -7.94
N CYS A 74 -3.53 16.40 -7.01
CA CYS A 74 -4.02 15.11 -6.53
C CYS A 74 -5.48 14.82 -6.93
N GLY A 75 -6.16 15.75 -7.59
CA GLY A 75 -7.53 15.59 -8.06
C GLY A 75 -8.56 15.74 -6.93
N THR A 76 -9.68 15.01 -7.05
CA THR A 76 -10.82 15.13 -6.13
C THR A 76 -10.43 14.78 -4.68
N VAL A 77 -10.82 15.64 -3.75
CA VAL A 77 -10.60 15.48 -2.30
C VAL A 77 -11.89 15.02 -1.63
N TYR A 78 -11.78 14.07 -0.70
CA TYR A 78 -12.87 13.49 0.07
C TYR A 78 -12.68 13.78 1.56
N THR A 79 -13.78 13.95 2.30
CA THR A 79 -13.74 14.19 3.76
C THR A 79 -13.64 12.91 4.59
N GLU A 80 -13.88 11.75 3.98
CA GLU A 80 -13.77 10.44 4.62
C GLU A 80 -12.91 9.50 3.75
N PRO A 81 -12.30 8.46 4.33
CA PRO A 81 -11.61 7.43 3.57
C PRO A 81 -12.53 6.82 2.49
N PRO A 82 -12.14 6.84 1.22
CA PRO A 82 -12.92 6.25 0.13
C PRO A 82 -13.12 4.75 0.35
N ARG A 83 -14.36 4.27 0.25
CA ARG A 83 -14.68 2.84 0.44
C ARG A 83 -14.02 1.99 -0.64
N GLY A 84 -13.46 0.85 -0.24
CA GLY A 84 -12.80 -0.09 -1.15
C GLY A 84 -11.44 0.38 -1.68
N ALA A 85 -10.87 1.47 -1.14
CA ALA A 85 -9.51 1.89 -1.43
C ALA A 85 -8.59 1.57 -0.25
N ARG A 86 -7.35 1.15 -0.53
CA ARG A 86 -6.33 0.91 0.50
C ARG A 86 -5.51 2.17 0.77
N TYR A 87 -5.07 2.38 2.01
CA TYR A 87 -4.16 3.48 2.29
C TYR A 87 -2.80 3.20 1.65
N LEU A 88 -2.27 4.15 0.89
CA LEU A 88 -0.98 3.98 0.21
C LEU A 88 0.19 3.81 1.19
N GLY A 89 0.09 4.37 2.39
CA GLY A 89 1.11 4.20 3.43
C GLY A 89 1.01 2.89 4.21
N ASP A 90 -0.02 2.07 3.98
CA ASP A 90 -0.06 0.74 4.58
C ASP A 90 0.98 -0.15 3.91
N ARG A 91 1.56 -1.06 4.71
CA ARG A 91 2.41 -2.10 4.15
C ARG A 91 1.64 -2.86 3.07
N ALA A 92 2.28 -3.11 1.94
CA ALA A 92 1.78 -4.06 0.96
C ALA A 92 1.40 -5.36 1.69
N PRO A 93 0.35 -6.07 1.25
CA PRO A 93 0.16 -7.45 1.68
C PRO A 93 1.51 -8.16 1.52
N GLN A 94 2.12 -8.56 2.63
CA GLN A 94 3.23 -9.49 2.56
C GLN A 94 2.58 -10.81 2.21
N VAL A 95 2.47 -11.07 0.90
CA VAL A 95 2.42 -12.45 0.44
C VAL A 95 3.75 -12.98 0.93
N ALA A 96 3.71 -13.80 1.98
CA ALA A 96 4.90 -14.51 2.41
C ALA A 96 5.50 -15.15 1.15
N GLY A 97 6.83 -15.24 1.08
CA GLY A 97 7.50 -16.08 0.09
C GLY A 97 6.87 -17.48 0.05
N PRO A 98 7.20 -18.30 -0.96
CA PRO A 98 6.51 -19.56 -1.27
C PRO A 98 6.04 -20.27 -0.02
N LEU A 99 4.73 -20.58 0.06
CA LEU A 99 4.07 -21.21 1.21
C LEU A 99 5.01 -22.24 1.85
N GLY A 100 5.66 -21.83 2.93
CA GLY A 100 6.54 -22.67 3.71
C GLY A 100 5.70 -23.29 4.80
N ASN A 101 5.41 -24.57 4.64
CA ASN A 101 4.91 -25.51 5.64
C ASN A 101 3.51 -25.20 6.21
N ASP A 102 2.52 -25.98 5.74
CA ASP A 102 1.40 -26.55 6.52
C ASP A 102 -0.02 -26.41 5.92
N ASP A 103 -0.22 -25.74 4.77
CA ASP A 103 -1.57 -25.63 4.16
C ASP A 103 -1.69 -26.22 2.74
N TYR A 104 -0.74 -27.08 2.34
CA TYR A 104 -0.87 -27.90 1.13
C TYR A 104 -0.66 -29.37 1.46
N ASP A 105 -1.76 -30.08 1.76
CA ASP A 105 -1.80 -31.54 1.78
C ASP A 105 -1.93 -32.03 0.33
N GLY A 106 -0.83 -31.99 -0.41
CA GLY A 106 -0.69 -32.75 -1.64
C GLY A 106 -0.40 -34.21 -1.28
N LEU A 107 -1.30 -35.12 -1.64
CA LEU A 107 -1.00 -36.56 -1.60
C LEU A 107 0.17 -36.83 -2.54
N LEU A 108 1.35 -37.10 -1.97
CA LEU A 108 2.51 -37.54 -2.74
C LEU A 108 2.24 -38.91 -3.34
N ASP A 109 2.59 -39.10 -4.62
CA ASP A 109 2.56 -40.43 -5.22
C ASP A 109 3.73 -41.32 -4.72
N GLU A 110 3.71 -42.61 -5.08
CA GLU A 110 4.73 -43.57 -4.63
C GLU A 110 6.14 -43.20 -5.09
N ASP A 111 6.28 -42.59 -6.27
CA ASP A 111 7.57 -42.21 -6.84
C ASP A 111 8.14 -40.96 -6.15
N GLU A 112 7.28 -40.01 -5.80
CA GLU A 112 7.61 -38.82 -5.02
C GLU A 112 8.06 -39.19 -3.60
N LEU A 113 7.32 -40.08 -2.92
CA LEU A 113 7.70 -40.60 -1.60
C LEU A 113 9.07 -41.28 -1.63
N ARG A 114 9.33 -42.10 -2.67
CA ARG A 114 10.61 -42.78 -2.84
C ARG A 114 11.77 -41.82 -3.13
N GLY A 115 11.50 -40.75 -3.89
CA GLY A 115 12.44 -39.67 -4.14
C GLY A 115 12.82 -38.93 -2.87
N LEU A 116 11.83 -38.65 -2.02
CA LEU A 116 12.01 -37.93 -0.76
C LEU A 116 12.77 -38.77 0.27
N GLU A 117 12.45 -40.06 0.39
CA GLU A 117 13.18 -41.00 1.25
C GLU A 117 14.65 -41.14 0.82
N LYS A 118 14.91 -41.20 -0.49
CA LYS A 118 16.28 -41.23 -1.04
C LYS A 118 17.06 -39.96 -0.69
N GLN A 119 16.44 -38.78 -0.82
CA GLN A 119 17.10 -37.52 -0.47
C GLN A 119 17.38 -37.43 1.03
N ALA A 120 16.42 -37.83 1.88
CA ALA A 120 16.60 -37.86 3.34
C ALA A 120 17.76 -38.78 3.73
N ARG A 121 17.87 -39.98 3.12
CA ARG A 121 18.98 -40.91 3.35
C ARG A 121 20.34 -40.34 2.92
N GLN A 122 20.38 -39.54 1.85
CA GLN A 122 21.61 -38.93 1.37
C GLN A 122 22.03 -37.70 2.17
N ALA A 123 21.08 -36.98 2.77
CA ALA A 123 21.32 -35.77 3.56
C ALA A 123 21.70 -36.07 5.02
N SER A 124 21.19 -37.17 5.59
CA SER A 124 21.36 -37.51 7.01
C SER A 124 22.75 -38.05 7.38
N ASN A 125 23.48 -38.63 6.43
CA ASN A 125 24.84 -39.10 6.65
C ASN A 125 25.88 -38.05 6.19
N PRO A 126 26.57 -37.35 7.11
CA PRO A 126 27.53 -36.30 6.76
C PRO A 126 28.75 -36.81 5.98
N LYS A 127 29.02 -38.13 5.97
CA LYS A 127 30.10 -38.73 5.17
C LYS A 127 29.73 -38.94 3.70
N THR A 128 28.44 -39.04 3.37
CA THR A 128 27.94 -39.22 1.99
C THR A 128 27.32 -37.95 1.42
N ARG A 129 27.21 -36.89 2.23
CA ARG A 129 26.67 -35.60 1.81
C ARG A 129 27.57 -34.98 0.74
N ARG A 130 26.99 -34.53 -0.37
CA ARG A 130 27.71 -33.74 -1.38
C ARG A 130 28.26 -32.48 -0.71
N ARG A 131 29.56 -32.21 -0.91
CA ARG A 131 30.23 -31.04 -0.32
C ARG A 131 29.69 -29.75 -0.96
N PRO A 132 29.28 -28.74 -0.18
CA PRO A 132 28.92 -27.43 -0.72
C PRO A 132 30.10 -26.86 -1.52
N GLY A 133 29.88 -26.43 -2.77
CA GLY A 133 30.91 -25.88 -3.64
C GLY A 133 31.42 -26.79 -4.77
N ILE A 134 30.93 -28.03 -4.88
CA ILE A 134 31.13 -28.86 -6.09
C ILE A 134 29.95 -28.63 -7.06
N TRP A 135 29.75 -27.37 -7.44
CA TRP A 135 29.10 -27.04 -8.71
C TRP A 135 30.19 -26.40 -9.56
N ARG A 136 30.87 -27.22 -10.36
CA ARG A 136 31.70 -26.70 -11.45
C ARG A 136 31.09 -27.21 -12.76
N VAL A 137 30.57 -26.21 -13.48
CA VAL A 137 30.42 -26.05 -14.95
C VAL A 137 29.78 -27.20 -15.71
#